data_AF-A0A2H6FYN1-F1
#
_entry.id   AF-A0A2H6FYN1-F1
#
_cell.length_a   1.000
_cell.length_b   1.000
_cell.length_c   1.000
_cell.angle_alpha   90.00
_cell.angle_beta   90.00
_cell.angle_gamma   90.00
#
_symmetry.space_group_name_H-M   'P 1'
#
loop_
_entity.id
_entity.type
_entity.pdbx_description
1 polymer ?
#
loop_
_entity_poly.entity_id
_entity_poly.type
_entity_poly.pdbx_seq_one_letter_code
_entity_poly.pdbx_strand_id
1 'polypeptide(L)'
;MAKRTLVNVLGVVYAHVKTSDGGDLYLTRFAEPFQKHFAIENWHEKKWFDEHKIRLQGTSAVYKVPTKEVDGKSLDLVVKNSRVGEDVPLDTHTLKEFCDAEFNSPWEEFALNEELREGSYGPKDLHVDIQHAMAIYVPPEKMQLWQSGRSRSKINRIRARHPGIGLDILKQYKLIYRWIQGKSITEIFQHIDIDGGERKRHLQAMNDQVFRDLNTKGFLVADMKPEHVIISGKEVERIENMGRAQTDGMSERPASRSGRQIGLMYRLIEKGNYSVVDYELLLRTPGYEEQVKRSRRHSYLDDQRDRFKPTPLPGHLSNTEIFGVPYIYGRAESTGGHLWVVGNNARLFDYFLPERWRKTPSLQLSGAKEVFYTITKDNIQLVWKTSLVGEKPLGEDIEYDVKVKRFGINSPFEEFAIAHSLSRQGIPCVYVRAIYTTGTTKIEPSSDFRKYETHQRVLDPEGNPVLQENHNYITIRGYYNGPDKWVAEHESGLFIPVDLSKAPSKGILDESRCLMLLDSVKSKLQDAGYDGSLLRPNDLLVALEDGGKLMKDKADEPQVIICNFDRIWKIPQ
;
A
#
# COMPACT_ATOMS: atom_id res chain seq x y z
N MET A 1 12.30 27.97 -15.05
CA MET A 1 12.68 26.72 -14.36
C MET A 1 11.45 25.84 -14.27
N ALA A 2 11.54 24.56 -14.64
CA ALA A 2 10.41 23.64 -14.51
C ALA A 2 10.00 23.54 -13.02
N LYS A 3 8.69 23.56 -12.75
CA LYS A 3 8.17 23.44 -11.38
C LYS A 3 8.57 22.07 -10.81
N ARG A 4 9.40 22.08 -9.76
CA ARG A 4 9.83 20.89 -9.03
C ARG A 4 8.87 20.65 -7.88
N THR A 5 8.37 19.42 -7.76
CA THR A 5 7.49 19.02 -6.66
C THR A 5 8.09 17.81 -5.95
N LEU A 6 7.98 17.76 -4.63
CA LEU A 6 8.35 16.55 -3.88
C LEU A 6 7.15 15.61 -3.78
N VAL A 7 7.39 14.33 -4.05
CA VAL A 7 6.38 13.27 -3.98
C VAL A 7 6.95 12.15 -3.12
N ASN A 8 6.17 11.64 -2.19
CA ASN A 8 6.53 10.43 -1.44
C ASN A 8 5.69 9.27 -1.97
N VAL A 9 6.34 8.21 -2.45
CA VAL A 9 5.68 7.01 -2.95
C VAL A 9 6.31 5.80 -2.27
N LEU A 10 5.52 5.07 -1.48
CA LEU A 10 5.95 3.89 -0.70
C LEU A 10 7.15 4.15 0.23
N GLY A 11 7.20 5.32 0.83
CA GLY A 11 8.27 5.71 1.75
C GLY A 11 9.50 6.27 1.04
N VAL A 12 9.59 6.16 -0.29
CA VAL A 12 10.67 6.76 -1.07
C VAL A 12 10.28 8.17 -1.49
N VAL A 13 11.14 9.14 -1.18
CA VAL A 13 10.96 10.55 -1.56
C VAL A 13 11.58 10.80 -2.93
N TYR A 14 10.79 11.35 -3.83
CA TYR A 14 11.17 11.72 -5.17
C TYR A 14 11.08 13.22 -5.39
N ALA A 15 12.05 13.77 -6.10
CA ALA A 15 11.92 15.04 -6.80
C ALA A 15 11.30 14.79 -8.17
N HIS A 16 10.04 15.20 -8.34
CA HIS A 16 9.34 15.13 -9.61
C HIS A 16 9.60 16.39 -10.44
N VAL A 17 10.00 16.17 -11.68
CA VAL A 17 10.22 17.22 -12.68
C VAL A 17 9.63 16.79 -14.03
N LYS A 18 9.08 17.77 -14.77
CA LYS A 18 8.72 17.58 -16.17
C LYS A 18 9.96 17.64 -17.05
N THR A 19 10.09 16.70 -17.97
CA THR A 19 11.20 16.64 -18.93
C THR A 19 10.89 17.47 -20.17
N SER A 20 11.93 17.82 -20.92
CA SER A 20 11.84 18.67 -22.12
C SER A 20 11.03 18.07 -23.26
N ASP A 21 10.96 16.74 -23.32
CA ASP A 21 10.11 15.97 -24.24
C ASP A 21 8.64 15.87 -23.78
N GLY A 22 8.29 16.39 -22.60
CA GLY A 22 6.94 16.34 -22.03
C GLY A 22 6.66 15.13 -21.13
N GLY A 23 7.66 14.27 -20.89
CA GLY A 23 7.59 13.16 -19.95
C GLY A 23 7.64 13.57 -18.47
N ASP A 24 7.71 12.56 -17.60
CA ASP A 24 7.82 12.71 -16.16
C ASP A 24 9.10 12.02 -15.65
N LEU A 25 9.88 12.71 -14.81
CA LEU A 25 11.09 12.18 -14.20
C LEU A 25 11.02 12.31 -12.69
N TYR A 26 11.25 11.20 -12.01
CA TYR A 26 11.20 11.06 -10.56
C TYR A 26 12.60 10.70 -10.05
N LEU A 27 13.30 11.68 -9.50
CA LEU A 27 14.68 11.53 -9.02
C LEU A 27 14.69 11.15 -7.55
N THR A 28 15.44 10.12 -7.17
CA THR A 28 15.69 9.80 -5.76
C THR A 28 16.74 10.74 -5.16
N ARG A 29 16.96 10.65 -3.85
CA ARG A 29 18.05 11.36 -3.15
C ARG A 29 19.44 11.08 -3.75
N PHE A 30 19.66 9.94 -4.40
CA PHE A 30 20.96 9.60 -4.99
C PHE A 30 21.19 10.26 -6.34
N ALA A 31 20.11 10.57 -7.07
CA ALA A 31 20.21 11.26 -8.35
C ALA A 31 20.18 12.78 -8.22
N GLU A 32 19.67 13.33 -7.11
CA GLU A 32 19.59 14.77 -6.90
C GLU A 32 20.94 15.51 -7.12
N PRO A 33 22.09 15.07 -6.58
CA PRO A 33 23.38 15.73 -6.82
C PRO A 33 23.80 15.73 -8.30
N PHE A 34 23.22 14.83 -9.09
CA PHE A 34 23.54 14.61 -10.50
C PHE A 34 22.38 15.02 -11.43
N GLN A 35 21.43 15.82 -10.96
CA GLN A 35 20.19 16.12 -11.69
C GLN A 35 20.40 16.52 -13.16
N LYS A 36 21.45 17.29 -13.46
CA LYS A 36 21.76 17.70 -14.83
C LYS A 36 22.06 16.51 -15.76
N HIS A 37 22.69 15.45 -15.26
CA HIS A 37 22.96 14.24 -16.05
C HIS A 37 21.68 13.49 -16.43
N PHE A 38 20.60 13.64 -15.65
CA PHE A 38 19.32 12.98 -15.90
C PHE A 38 18.38 13.76 -16.83
N ALA A 39 18.80 14.94 -17.30
CA ALA A 39 18.11 15.61 -18.42
C ALA A 39 18.09 14.67 -19.64
N ILE A 40 16.96 14.56 -20.32
CA ILE A 40 16.72 13.57 -21.39
C ILE A 40 17.76 13.71 -22.50
N GLU A 41 18.18 14.93 -22.80
CA GLU A 41 19.22 15.28 -23.77
C GLU A 41 20.55 14.59 -23.49
N ASN A 42 20.82 14.28 -22.22
CA ASN A 42 22.10 13.79 -21.76
C ASN A 42 22.19 12.26 -21.71
N TRP A 43 21.10 11.52 -21.86
CA TRP A 43 21.19 10.05 -21.82
C TRP A 43 20.17 9.33 -22.69
N HIS A 44 18.96 9.88 -22.87
CA HIS A 44 17.88 9.23 -23.60
C HIS A 44 17.53 9.89 -24.94
N GLU A 45 18.19 10.99 -25.30
CA GLU A 45 18.12 11.54 -26.65
C GLU A 45 18.41 10.44 -27.67
N LYS A 46 17.52 10.30 -28.65
CA LYS A 46 17.43 9.10 -29.49
C LYS A 46 18.77 8.73 -30.14
N LYS A 47 19.46 9.71 -30.73
CA LYS A 47 20.75 9.48 -31.38
C LYS A 47 21.79 9.01 -30.36
N TRP A 48 21.93 9.73 -29.25
CA TRP A 48 22.87 9.36 -28.19
C TRP A 48 22.60 7.96 -27.62
N PHE A 49 21.34 7.68 -27.25
CA PHE A 49 20.94 6.40 -26.65
C PHE A 49 21.19 5.23 -27.61
N ASP A 50 20.81 5.36 -28.88
CA ASP A 50 20.99 4.30 -29.86
C ASP A 50 22.47 4.03 -30.20
N GLU A 51 23.30 5.08 -30.21
CA GLU A 51 24.75 4.97 -30.47
C GLU A 51 25.53 4.38 -29.29
N HIS A 52 25.13 4.67 -28.04
CA HIS A 52 25.94 4.37 -26.85
C HIS A 52 25.38 3.25 -25.95
N LYS A 53 24.15 2.79 -26.18
CA LYS A 53 23.57 1.71 -25.37
C LYS A 53 24.28 0.38 -25.62
N ILE A 54 24.65 -0.28 -24.54
CA ILE A 54 25.19 -1.63 -24.55
C ILE A 54 24.13 -2.54 -23.91
N ARG A 55 23.60 -3.50 -24.67
CA ARG A 55 22.66 -4.47 -24.13
C ARG A 55 23.38 -5.42 -23.16
N LEU A 56 22.86 -5.54 -21.95
CA LEU A 56 23.38 -6.47 -20.95
C LEU A 56 22.84 -7.88 -21.19
N GLN A 57 23.57 -8.90 -20.74
CA GLN A 57 23.12 -10.30 -20.84
C GLN A 57 21.86 -10.51 -19.99
N GLY A 58 20.89 -11.24 -20.53
CA GLY A 58 19.61 -11.52 -19.89
C GLY A 58 18.44 -11.58 -20.87
N THR A 59 17.29 -12.02 -20.37
CA THR A 59 16.03 -12.10 -21.14
C THR A 59 15.32 -10.74 -21.23
N SER A 60 15.54 -9.86 -20.25
CA SER A 60 14.96 -8.53 -20.19
C SER A 60 15.70 -7.49 -21.05
N ALA A 61 15.01 -6.42 -21.44
CA ALA A 61 15.59 -5.29 -22.16
C ALA A 61 16.31 -4.34 -21.18
N VAL A 62 17.54 -4.70 -20.83
CA VAL A 62 18.41 -3.93 -19.92
C VAL A 62 19.63 -3.43 -20.68
N TYR A 63 19.94 -2.14 -20.51
CA TYR A 63 21.04 -1.48 -21.21
C TYR A 63 21.95 -0.75 -20.23
N LYS A 64 23.27 -0.84 -20.44
CA LYS A 64 24.23 0.12 -19.91
C LYS A 64 24.31 1.31 -20.86
N VAL A 65 24.19 2.52 -20.35
CA VAL A 65 24.24 3.75 -21.15
C VAL A 65 25.04 4.82 -20.39
N PRO A 66 26.10 5.39 -20.99
CA PRO A 66 26.78 6.54 -20.43
C PRO A 66 25.95 7.81 -20.66
N THR A 67 25.98 8.72 -19.70
CA THR A 67 25.48 10.09 -19.90
C THR A 67 26.48 10.91 -20.72
N LYS A 68 26.00 11.92 -21.45
CA LYS A 68 26.84 12.98 -22.00
C LYS A 68 27.64 13.62 -20.88
N GLU A 69 28.79 14.16 -21.24
CA GLU A 69 29.65 14.86 -20.28
C GLU A 69 28.93 16.11 -19.77
N VAL A 70 28.78 16.20 -18.46
CA VAL A 70 28.23 17.36 -17.77
C VAL A 70 29.20 17.72 -16.66
N ASP A 71 29.64 18.99 -16.63
CA ASP A 71 30.59 19.50 -15.64
C ASP A 71 31.86 18.62 -15.52
N GLY A 72 32.39 18.14 -16.65
CA GLY A 72 33.61 17.32 -16.71
C GLY A 72 33.44 15.86 -16.32
N LYS A 73 32.20 15.38 -16.15
CA LYS A 73 31.90 14.02 -15.66
C LYS A 73 30.89 13.33 -16.57
N SER A 74 31.02 12.01 -16.69
CA SER A 74 30.00 11.13 -17.23
C SER A 74 29.66 10.06 -16.19
N LEU A 75 28.38 9.73 -16.12
CA LEU A 75 27.82 8.65 -15.32
C LEU A 75 27.43 7.47 -16.21
N ASP A 76 27.84 6.27 -15.81
CA ASP A 76 27.33 5.02 -16.36
C ASP A 76 26.00 4.66 -15.66
N LEU A 77 24.94 4.52 -16.46
CA LEU A 77 23.60 4.18 -16.01
C LEU A 77 23.21 2.77 -16.47
N VAL A 78 22.38 2.10 -15.68
CA VAL A 78 21.61 0.93 -16.11
C VAL A 78 20.19 1.37 -16.34
N VAL A 79 19.69 1.20 -17.56
CA VAL A 79 18.32 1.55 -17.96
C VAL A 79 17.56 0.25 -18.23
N LYS A 80 16.48 0.05 -17.49
CA LYS A 80 15.62 -1.12 -17.56
C LYS A 80 14.17 -0.70 -17.82
N ASN A 81 13.49 -1.38 -18.74
CA ASN A 81 12.05 -1.22 -18.88
C ASN A 81 11.33 -2.06 -17.79
N SER A 82 10.43 -1.43 -17.05
CA SER A 82 9.62 -2.14 -16.07
C SER A 82 8.61 -3.06 -16.74
N ARG A 83 8.63 -4.32 -16.29
CA ARG A 83 7.75 -5.40 -16.72
C ARG A 83 6.47 -5.50 -15.89
N VAL A 84 6.16 -4.44 -15.14
CA VAL A 84 4.97 -4.37 -14.28
C VAL A 84 3.72 -4.82 -15.04
N GLY A 85 3.01 -5.81 -14.50
CA GLY A 85 1.79 -6.34 -15.09
C GLY A 85 1.95 -7.33 -16.26
N GLU A 86 3.17 -7.66 -16.68
CA GLU A 86 3.44 -8.75 -17.65
C GLU A 86 3.34 -10.14 -16.99
N ASP A 87 3.46 -11.20 -17.81
CA ASP A 87 3.58 -12.58 -17.33
C ASP A 87 5.00 -12.94 -16.92
N VAL A 88 5.12 -13.54 -15.74
CA VAL A 88 6.38 -14.05 -15.19
C VAL A 88 6.60 -15.44 -15.78
N PRO A 89 7.69 -15.68 -16.53
CA PRO A 89 8.00 -17.01 -17.06
C PRO A 89 8.30 -17.99 -15.92
N LEU A 90 7.66 -19.17 -15.89
CA LEU A 90 7.71 -20.13 -14.76
C LEU A 90 8.94 -21.08 -14.78
N ASP A 91 10.02 -20.70 -15.44
CA ASP A 91 11.09 -21.66 -15.81
C ASP A 91 12.03 -22.05 -14.65
N THR A 92 11.95 -21.41 -13.48
CA THR A 92 12.84 -21.66 -12.34
C THR A 92 12.16 -22.34 -11.14
N HIS A 93 12.92 -23.15 -10.39
CA HIS A 93 12.41 -23.91 -9.23
C HIS A 93 11.86 -22.98 -8.14
N THR A 94 12.52 -21.85 -7.89
CA THR A 94 12.07 -20.84 -6.91
C THR A 94 10.72 -20.23 -7.32
N LEU A 95 10.47 -19.97 -8.61
CA LEU A 95 9.17 -19.51 -9.09
C LEU A 95 8.05 -20.55 -8.93
N LYS A 96 8.38 -21.85 -8.81
CA LYS A 96 7.38 -22.90 -8.49
C LYS A 96 6.97 -22.88 -7.02
N GLU A 97 7.83 -22.41 -6.11
CA GLU A 97 7.46 -22.19 -4.71
C GLU A 97 6.64 -20.91 -4.55
N PHE A 98 6.83 -19.94 -5.44
CA PHE A 98 6.07 -18.69 -5.53
C PHE A 98 5.20 -18.65 -6.79
N CYS A 99 4.29 -19.60 -6.96
CA CYS A 99 3.39 -19.71 -8.13
C CYS A 99 2.60 -18.41 -8.45
N ASP A 100 2.50 -17.48 -7.49
CA ASP A 100 1.82 -16.19 -7.63
C ASP A 100 2.77 -14.98 -7.72
N ALA A 101 4.07 -15.17 -7.96
CA ALA A 101 5.02 -14.07 -8.11
C ALA A 101 4.62 -13.13 -9.26
N GLU A 102 4.63 -11.82 -8.97
CA GLU A 102 4.33 -10.77 -9.95
C GLU A 102 5.51 -9.81 -10.04
N PHE A 103 5.79 -9.30 -11.23
CA PHE A 103 6.73 -8.20 -11.38
C PHE A 103 6.30 -7.00 -10.56
N ASN A 104 7.23 -6.47 -9.77
CA ASN A 104 7.06 -5.25 -9.01
C ASN A 104 6.73 -4.07 -9.93
N SER A 105 5.89 -3.15 -9.45
CA SER A 105 5.83 -1.82 -10.04
C SER A 105 7.17 -1.10 -9.89
N PRO A 106 7.44 -0.08 -10.71
CA PRO A 106 8.63 0.75 -10.57
C PRO A 106 8.84 1.27 -9.15
N TRP A 107 7.73 1.60 -8.48
CA TRP A 107 7.72 2.16 -7.14
C TRP A 107 7.96 1.11 -6.06
N GLU A 108 7.34 -0.08 -6.19
CA GLU A 108 7.61 -1.23 -5.30
C GLU A 108 9.07 -1.64 -5.39
N GLU A 109 9.61 -1.74 -6.61
CA GLU A 109 10.99 -2.14 -6.84
C GLU A 109 11.98 -1.20 -6.14
N PHE A 110 11.79 0.11 -6.32
CA PHE A 110 12.63 1.12 -5.65
C PHE A 110 12.42 1.14 -4.13
N ALA A 111 11.19 0.98 -3.64
CA ALA A 111 10.91 0.94 -2.21
C ALA A 111 11.57 -0.25 -1.52
N LEU A 112 11.48 -1.44 -2.13
CA LEU A 112 12.13 -2.65 -1.62
C LEU A 112 13.66 -2.56 -1.72
N ASN A 113 14.19 -1.94 -2.80
CA ASN A 113 15.62 -1.67 -2.93
C ASN A 113 16.12 -0.75 -1.80
N GLU A 114 15.42 0.34 -1.51
CA GLU A 114 15.78 1.25 -0.42
C GLU A 114 15.65 0.58 0.95
N GLU A 115 14.60 -0.20 1.17
CA GLU A 115 14.40 -0.93 2.42
C GLU A 115 15.51 -1.97 2.67
N LEU A 116 15.92 -2.72 1.64
CA LEU A 116 17.05 -3.63 1.71
C LEU A 116 18.36 -2.87 1.99
N ARG A 117 18.55 -1.69 1.39
CA ARG A 117 19.72 -0.83 1.62
C ARG A 117 19.79 -0.32 3.05
N GLU A 118 18.67 0.10 3.61
CA GLU A 118 18.58 0.58 4.99
C GLU A 118 18.93 -0.52 6.00
N GLY A 119 18.65 -1.79 5.65
CA GLY A 119 19.09 -2.94 6.42
C GLY A 119 18.51 -2.98 7.83
N SER A 120 17.30 -2.43 8.02
CA SER A 120 16.61 -2.37 9.32
C SER A 120 16.16 -3.73 9.85
N TYR A 121 16.03 -4.72 8.95
CA TYR A 121 15.69 -6.10 9.30
C TYR A 121 16.89 -7.03 9.13
N GLY A 122 16.99 -8.01 10.03
CA GLY A 122 18.07 -8.99 10.06
C GLY A 122 19.35 -8.47 10.76
N PRO A 123 20.43 -9.27 10.74
CA PRO A 123 21.70 -8.95 11.41
C PRO A 123 22.37 -7.73 10.80
N LYS A 124 22.92 -6.82 11.63
CA LYS A 124 23.56 -5.56 11.16
C LYS A 124 24.96 -5.76 10.57
N ASP A 125 25.62 -6.85 10.95
CA ASP A 125 26.95 -7.25 10.53
C ASP A 125 26.95 -7.94 9.16
N LEU A 126 25.83 -8.55 8.76
CA LEU A 126 25.65 -9.04 7.39
C LEU A 126 25.41 -7.86 6.44
N HIS A 127 26.20 -7.73 5.39
CA HIS A 127 26.08 -6.67 4.40
C HIS A 127 25.75 -7.27 3.03
N VAL A 128 24.81 -6.64 2.32
CA VAL A 128 24.45 -6.97 0.94
C VAL A 128 24.46 -5.67 0.17
N ASP A 129 25.46 -5.48 -0.69
CA ASP A 129 25.51 -4.28 -1.52
C ASP A 129 24.48 -4.36 -2.65
N ILE A 130 23.91 -3.23 -3.03
CA ILE A 130 22.91 -3.12 -4.09
C ILE A 130 23.09 -1.82 -4.88
N GLN A 131 22.62 -1.80 -6.13
CA GLN A 131 22.65 -0.63 -7.00
C GLN A 131 21.85 0.53 -6.43
N HIS A 132 22.37 1.74 -6.52
CA HIS A 132 21.60 2.94 -6.21
C HIS A 132 20.47 3.09 -7.23
N ALA A 133 19.23 3.05 -6.75
CA ALA A 133 18.05 3.46 -7.49
C ALA A 133 18.13 4.97 -7.75
N MET A 134 18.37 5.37 -9.00
CA MET A 134 18.64 6.77 -9.34
C MET A 134 17.36 7.49 -9.70
N ALA A 135 16.62 6.97 -10.68
CA ALA A 135 15.45 7.66 -11.20
C ALA A 135 14.44 6.72 -11.86
N ILE A 136 13.17 7.13 -11.84
CA ILE A 136 12.12 6.55 -12.67
C ILE A 136 11.78 7.60 -13.73
N TYR A 137 11.93 7.23 -15.00
CA TYR A 137 11.50 8.05 -16.13
C TYR A 137 10.28 7.43 -16.79
N VAL A 138 9.29 8.28 -17.03
CA VAL A 138 8.01 7.93 -17.67
C VAL A 138 7.92 8.76 -18.95
N PRO A 139 8.19 8.15 -20.12
CA PRO A 139 8.09 8.85 -21.40
C PRO A 139 6.69 9.45 -21.64
N PRO A 140 6.58 10.52 -22.44
CA PRO A 140 5.31 11.14 -22.79
C PRO A 140 4.41 10.22 -23.64
N GLU A 141 5.01 9.31 -24.40
CA GLU A 141 4.29 8.42 -25.32
C GLU A 141 3.36 7.46 -24.58
N LYS A 142 2.19 7.24 -25.18
CA LYS A 142 1.25 6.20 -24.76
C LYS A 142 1.34 5.02 -25.73
N MET A 143 1.51 3.83 -25.17
CA MET A 143 1.44 2.57 -25.88
C MET A 143 -0.02 2.16 -26.12
N GLN A 144 -0.23 1.28 -27.09
CA GLN A 144 -1.46 0.50 -27.21
C GLN A 144 -1.42 -0.69 -26.23
N LEU A 145 -2.58 -1.19 -25.81
CA LEU A 145 -2.65 -2.25 -24.79
C LEU A 145 -1.92 -3.53 -25.22
N TRP A 146 -2.00 -3.91 -26.50
CA TRP A 146 -1.28 -5.08 -27.01
C TRP A 146 0.25 -4.87 -27.05
N GLN A 147 0.72 -3.62 -27.19
CA GLN A 147 2.15 -3.29 -27.19
C GLN A 147 2.76 -3.39 -25.80
N SER A 148 1.97 -3.20 -24.74
CA SER A 148 2.49 -3.25 -23.38
C SER A 148 2.71 -4.69 -22.90
N GLY A 149 1.99 -5.68 -23.46
CA GLY A 149 2.02 -7.07 -22.96
C GLY A 149 1.44 -7.22 -21.54
N ARG A 150 0.79 -6.17 -20.99
CA ARG A 150 0.35 -6.13 -19.60
C ARG A 150 -1.08 -6.59 -19.44
N SER A 151 -1.31 -7.36 -18.38
CA SER A 151 -2.64 -7.73 -17.94
C SER A 151 -3.29 -6.62 -17.11
N ARG A 152 -4.53 -6.25 -17.49
CA ARG A 152 -5.38 -5.35 -16.71
C ARG A 152 -5.62 -5.86 -15.29
N SER A 153 -5.79 -7.17 -15.11
CA SER A 153 -6.04 -7.73 -13.78
C SER A 153 -4.82 -7.58 -12.86
N LYS A 154 -3.60 -7.80 -13.37
CA LYS A 154 -2.35 -7.60 -12.64
C LYS A 154 -2.12 -6.15 -12.27
N ILE A 155 -2.24 -5.22 -13.22
CA ILE A 155 -2.13 -3.78 -12.93
C ILE A 155 -3.15 -3.35 -11.87
N ASN A 156 -4.39 -3.86 -11.95
CA ASN A 156 -5.41 -3.58 -10.95
C ASN A 156 -5.12 -4.21 -9.58
N ARG A 157 -4.36 -5.29 -9.49
CA ARG A 157 -3.87 -5.85 -8.21
C ARG A 157 -2.76 -5.00 -7.63
N ILE A 158 -1.82 -4.54 -8.45
CA ILE A 158 -0.68 -3.70 -8.03
C ILE A 158 -1.14 -2.32 -7.57
N ARG A 159 -1.97 -1.63 -8.38
CA ARG A 159 -2.68 -0.41 -7.95
C ARG A 159 -3.43 -0.64 -6.65
N ALA A 160 -3.96 -1.85 -6.48
CA ALA A 160 -4.65 -2.17 -5.25
C ALA A 160 -3.70 -2.39 -4.05
N ARG A 161 -2.51 -2.97 -4.26
CA ARG A 161 -1.50 -3.16 -3.20
C ARG A 161 -0.92 -1.83 -2.75
N HIS A 162 -0.78 -0.89 -3.69
CA HIS A 162 -0.18 0.40 -3.47
C HIS A 162 -1.09 1.55 -3.89
N PRO A 163 -2.05 1.87 -3.01
CA PRO A 163 -2.93 3.00 -3.19
C PRO A 163 -2.23 4.33 -3.50
N GLY A 164 -2.84 5.19 -4.30
CA GLY A 164 -2.30 6.52 -4.62
C GLY A 164 -1.13 6.52 -5.61
N ILE A 165 -0.67 5.35 -6.05
CA ILE A 165 0.33 5.23 -7.11
C ILE A 165 -0.32 5.32 -8.49
N GLY A 166 -0.02 6.39 -9.22
CA GLY A 166 -0.40 6.57 -10.63
C GLY A 166 0.32 5.59 -11.57
N LEU A 167 -0.15 4.35 -11.66
CA LEU A 167 0.33 3.34 -12.60
C LEU A 167 -0.56 3.25 -13.83
N ASP A 168 -0.24 3.92 -14.93
CA ASP A 168 -0.96 3.81 -16.20
C ASP A 168 -0.48 2.59 -16.99
N ILE A 169 -1.40 1.67 -17.31
CA ILE A 169 -1.12 0.45 -18.08
C ILE A 169 -0.53 0.76 -19.47
N LEU A 170 -0.87 1.92 -20.04
CA LEU A 170 -0.43 2.36 -21.36
C LEU A 170 0.88 3.14 -21.34
N LYS A 171 1.40 3.52 -20.16
CA LYS A 171 2.67 4.24 -20.08
C LYS A 171 3.84 3.29 -19.90
N GLN A 172 4.96 3.60 -20.53
CA GLN A 172 6.21 2.90 -20.26
C GLN A 172 6.84 3.46 -18.98
N TYR A 173 7.50 2.61 -18.21
CA TYR A 173 8.27 3.03 -17.04
C TYR A 173 9.70 2.53 -17.23
N LYS A 174 10.66 3.44 -17.14
CA LYS A 174 12.09 3.16 -17.24
C LYS A 174 12.73 3.36 -15.88
N LEU A 175 13.23 2.26 -15.32
CA LEU A 175 13.97 2.20 -14.07
C LEU A 175 15.44 2.48 -14.38
N ILE A 176 16.02 3.45 -13.69
CA ILE A 176 17.39 3.89 -13.89
C ILE A 176 18.18 3.64 -12.61
N TYR A 177 19.19 2.79 -12.71
CA TYR A 177 20.12 2.48 -11.63
C TYR A 177 21.52 2.99 -11.96
N ARG A 178 22.34 3.19 -10.93
CA ARG A 178 23.77 3.42 -11.12
C ARG A 178 24.45 2.12 -11.54
N TRP A 179 25.35 2.20 -12.54
CA TRP A 179 26.19 1.08 -12.91
C TRP A 179 27.17 0.72 -11.79
N ILE A 180 27.30 -0.57 -11.51
CA ILE A 180 28.33 -1.11 -10.61
C ILE A 180 29.50 -1.56 -11.49
N GLN A 181 30.66 -0.95 -11.31
CA GLN A 181 31.87 -1.40 -11.99
C GLN A 181 32.28 -2.75 -11.43
N GLY A 182 32.19 -3.79 -12.25
CA GLY A 182 32.41 -5.18 -11.83
C GLY A 182 32.01 -6.19 -12.90
N LYS A 183 32.07 -7.47 -12.54
CA LYS A 183 31.61 -8.59 -13.37
C LYS A 183 30.70 -9.49 -12.54
N SER A 184 29.71 -10.11 -13.18
CA SER A 184 28.96 -11.19 -12.57
C SER A 184 29.85 -12.38 -12.26
N ILE A 185 29.47 -13.21 -11.29
CA ILE A 185 30.22 -14.44 -11.01
C ILE A 185 30.26 -15.35 -12.25
N THR A 186 29.19 -15.41 -13.06
CA THR A 186 29.18 -16.15 -14.33
C THR A 186 30.26 -15.65 -15.29
N GLU A 187 30.39 -14.33 -15.49
CA GLU A 187 31.43 -13.74 -16.34
C GLU A 187 32.84 -14.02 -15.83
N ILE A 188 33.06 -14.00 -14.51
CA ILE A 188 34.38 -14.33 -13.93
C ILE A 188 34.73 -15.80 -14.21
N PHE A 189 33.78 -16.71 -14.02
CA PHE A 189 33.98 -18.14 -14.26
C PHE A 189 34.20 -18.52 -15.73
N GLN A 190 33.85 -17.65 -16.70
CA GLN A 190 34.21 -17.85 -18.11
C GLN A 190 35.73 -17.81 -18.34
N HIS A 191 36.48 -17.16 -17.45
CA HIS A 191 37.93 -17.01 -17.54
C HIS A 191 38.71 -17.92 -16.57
N ILE A 192 38.01 -18.76 -15.80
CA ILE A 192 38.62 -19.74 -14.90
C ILE A 192 38.63 -21.10 -15.59
N ASP A 193 39.82 -21.71 -15.64
CA ASP A 193 40.06 -23.01 -16.27
C ASP A 193 39.61 -24.15 -15.34
N ILE A 194 38.34 -24.53 -15.46
CA ILE A 194 37.68 -25.65 -14.76
C ILE A 194 36.65 -26.29 -15.69
N ASP A 195 36.29 -27.55 -15.43
CA ASP A 195 35.28 -28.25 -16.21
C ASP A 195 33.85 -27.69 -15.96
N GLY A 196 32.94 -27.93 -16.91
CA GLY A 196 31.58 -27.39 -16.85
C GLY A 196 30.75 -27.88 -15.66
N GLY A 197 30.99 -29.11 -15.17
CA GLY A 197 30.32 -29.67 -14.00
C GLY A 197 30.82 -29.04 -12.70
N GLU A 198 32.13 -28.85 -12.57
CA GLU A 198 32.73 -28.09 -11.47
C GLU A 198 32.27 -26.63 -11.45
N ARG A 199 32.29 -25.96 -12.62
CA ARG A 199 31.78 -24.59 -12.76
C ARG A 199 30.34 -24.45 -12.28
N LYS A 200 29.46 -25.34 -12.73
CA LYS A 200 28.04 -25.34 -12.32
C LYS A 200 27.89 -25.50 -10.81
N ARG A 201 28.65 -26.40 -10.19
CA ARG A 201 28.63 -26.62 -8.73
C ARG A 201 29.04 -25.37 -7.95
N HIS A 202 30.11 -24.69 -8.38
CA HIS A 202 30.56 -23.48 -7.70
C HIS A 202 29.60 -22.31 -7.86
N LEU A 203 29.10 -22.06 -9.08
CA LEU A 203 28.10 -21.03 -9.33
C LEU A 203 26.84 -21.24 -8.50
N GLN A 204 26.36 -22.49 -8.44
CA GLN A 204 25.20 -22.83 -7.61
C GLN A 204 25.47 -22.59 -6.13
N ALA A 205 26.59 -23.09 -5.60
CA ALA A 205 26.92 -22.92 -4.18
C ALA A 205 27.08 -21.45 -3.75
N MET A 206 27.69 -20.61 -4.59
CA MET A 206 27.82 -19.17 -4.33
C MET A 206 26.47 -18.45 -4.42
N ASN A 207 25.65 -18.79 -5.42
CA ASN A 207 24.30 -18.24 -5.55
C ASN A 207 23.42 -18.63 -4.35
N ASP A 208 23.50 -19.87 -3.88
CA ASP A 208 22.77 -20.36 -2.72
C ASP A 208 23.22 -19.63 -1.43
N GLN A 209 24.50 -19.28 -1.32
CA GLN A 209 24.99 -18.48 -0.18
C GLN A 209 24.40 -17.05 -0.22
N VAL A 210 24.44 -16.38 -1.37
CA VAL A 210 23.83 -15.05 -1.51
C VAL A 210 22.33 -15.09 -1.26
N PHE A 211 21.64 -16.14 -1.74
CA PHE A 211 20.23 -16.35 -1.46
C PHE A 211 19.96 -16.48 0.06
N ARG A 212 20.79 -17.23 0.79
CA ARG A 212 20.70 -17.32 2.26
C ARG A 212 20.95 -15.99 2.95
N ASP A 213 21.91 -15.21 2.48
CA ASP A 213 22.19 -13.88 3.04
C ASP A 213 20.99 -12.95 2.86
N LEU A 214 20.40 -12.88 1.66
CA LEU A 214 19.17 -12.12 1.41
C LEU A 214 18.03 -12.60 2.31
N ASN A 215 17.82 -13.91 2.42
CA ASN A 215 16.76 -14.47 3.25
C ASN A 215 16.94 -14.13 4.74
N THR A 216 18.19 -14.11 5.21
CA THR A 216 18.57 -13.69 6.57
C THR A 216 18.31 -12.20 6.79
N LYS A 217 18.43 -11.38 5.74
CA LYS A 217 18.00 -9.97 5.69
C LYS A 217 16.50 -9.79 5.49
N GLY A 218 15.72 -10.86 5.43
CA GLY A 218 14.27 -10.80 5.26
C GLY A 218 13.81 -10.57 3.81
N PHE A 219 14.68 -10.78 2.83
CA PHE A 219 14.37 -10.60 1.41
C PHE A 219 14.65 -11.85 0.58
N LEU A 220 14.04 -11.95 -0.59
CA LEU A 220 14.38 -12.94 -1.60
C LEU A 220 14.16 -12.36 -3.00
N VAL A 221 14.89 -12.85 -3.97
CA VAL A 221 14.64 -12.57 -5.40
C VAL A 221 14.13 -13.86 -6.02
N ALA A 222 12.88 -13.87 -6.48
CA ALA A 222 12.22 -15.11 -6.89
C ALA A 222 12.86 -15.78 -8.12
N ASP A 223 13.52 -15.00 -8.99
CA ASP A 223 14.28 -15.51 -10.14
C ASP A 223 15.80 -15.28 -9.96
N MET A 224 16.31 -15.46 -8.73
CA MET A 224 17.72 -15.25 -8.42
C MET A 224 18.63 -16.19 -9.24
N LYS A 225 19.61 -15.62 -9.93
CA LYS A 225 20.57 -16.37 -10.74
C LYS A 225 22.00 -15.90 -10.48
N PRO A 226 23.01 -16.74 -10.78
CA PRO A 226 24.42 -16.35 -10.65
C PRO A 226 24.78 -15.06 -11.42
N GLU A 227 24.10 -14.76 -12.53
CA GLU A 227 24.29 -13.52 -13.30
C GLU A 227 23.94 -12.25 -12.49
N HIS A 228 23.15 -12.38 -11.42
CA HIS A 228 22.71 -11.26 -10.58
C HIS A 228 23.71 -10.91 -9.46
N VAL A 229 24.76 -11.71 -9.28
CA VAL A 229 25.78 -11.51 -8.24
C VAL A 229 27.01 -10.89 -8.86
N ILE A 230 27.28 -9.62 -8.52
CA ILE A 230 28.37 -8.82 -9.08
C ILE A 230 29.52 -8.71 -8.08
N ILE A 231 30.73 -8.99 -8.54
CA ILE A 231 31.97 -8.70 -7.82
C ILE A 231 32.56 -7.40 -8.34
N SER A 232 32.97 -6.53 -7.42
CA SER A 232 33.52 -5.21 -7.76
C SER A 232 34.76 -5.30 -8.65
N GLY A 233 34.97 -4.30 -9.50
CA GLY A 233 36.07 -4.27 -10.48
C GLY A 233 37.45 -4.48 -9.85
N LYS A 234 37.71 -3.88 -8.69
CA LYS A 234 38.97 -4.05 -7.94
C LYS A 234 39.24 -5.52 -7.58
N GLU A 235 38.22 -6.24 -7.13
CA GLU A 235 38.36 -7.65 -6.77
C GLU A 235 38.39 -8.54 -8.01
N VAL A 236 37.68 -8.17 -9.09
CA VAL A 236 37.79 -8.84 -10.39
C VAL A 236 39.22 -8.77 -10.92
N GLU A 237 39.85 -7.60 -10.93
CA GLU A 237 41.25 -7.44 -11.34
C GLU A 237 42.18 -8.31 -10.49
N ARG A 238 41.94 -8.37 -9.18
CA ARG A 238 42.71 -9.23 -8.27
C ARG A 238 42.54 -10.71 -8.62
N ILE A 239 41.32 -11.16 -8.91
CA ILE A 239 41.03 -12.53 -9.32
C ILE A 239 41.73 -12.86 -10.64
N GLU A 240 41.65 -11.98 -11.63
CA GLU A 240 42.30 -12.18 -12.94
C GLU A 240 43.83 -12.20 -12.84
N ASN A 241 44.42 -11.28 -12.05
CA ASN A 241 45.86 -11.23 -11.83
C ASN A 241 46.39 -12.49 -11.15
N MET A 242 45.63 -13.09 -10.22
CA MET A 242 45.99 -14.38 -9.62
C MET A 242 45.98 -15.54 -10.63
N GLY A 243 45.14 -15.46 -11.67
CA GLY A 243 45.13 -16.44 -12.77
C GLY A 243 46.33 -16.26 -13.72
N ARG A 244 46.82 -15.02 -13.88
CA ARG A 244 47.92 -14.67 -14.80
C ARG A 244 49.31 -14.75 -14.18
N ALA A 245 49.44 -14.70 -12.85
CA ALA A 245 50.72 -14.68 -12.17
C ALA A 245 51.60 -15.88 -12.59
N GLN A 246 52.75 -15.60 -13.23
CA GLN A 246 53.81 -16.57 -13.43
C GLN A 246 54.42 -16.88 -12.07
N THR A 247 54.37 -18.14 -11.67
CA THR A 247 55.17 -18.61 -10.55
C THR A 247 56.60 -18.81 -11.01
N ASP A 248 57.47 -17.89 -10.62
CA ASP A 248 58.91 -18.05 -10.79
C ASP A 248 59.36 -19.37 -10.13
N GLY A 249 59.82 -20.31 -10.96
CA GLY A 249 60.65 -21.44 -10.53
C GLY A 249 59.97 -22.76 -10.15
N MET A 250 58.64 -22.84 -10.03
CA MET A 250 57.95 -24.14 -9.89
C MET A 250 56.66 -24.15 -10.72
N SER A 251 56.51 -25.19 -11.53
CA SER A 251 55.35 -25.48 -12.36
C SER A 251 54.13 -25.78 -11.50
N GLU A 252 53.49 -24.73 -10.97
CA GLU A 252 52.16 -24.82 -10.36
C GLU A 252 51.17 -25.36 -11.40
N ARG A 253 50.46 -26.44 -11.04
CA ARG A 253 49.44 -27.04 -11.90
C ARG A 253 48.26 -26.05 -12.07
N PRO A 254 47.64 -25.96 -13.25
CA PRO A 254 46.46 -25.11 -13.48
C PRO A 254 45.37 -25.25 -12.40
N ALA A 255 45.15 -26.47 -11.89
CA ALA A 255 44.21 -26.76 -10.81
C ALA A 255 44.49 -25.99 -9.51
N SER A 256 45.75 -25.70 -9.15
CA SER A 256 46.06 -24.92 -7.94
C SER A 256 45.79 -23.43 -8.13
N ARG A 257 45.85 -22.93 -9.37
CA ARG A 257 45.55 -21.52 -9.69
C ARG A 257 44.04 -21.26 -9.69
N SER A 258 43.27 -22.10 -10.38
CA SER A 258 41.80 -22.05 -10.38
C SER A 258 41.27 -22.18 -8.95
N GLY A 259 41.83 -23.10 -8.14
CA GLY A 259 41.47 -23.24 -6.72
C GLY A 259 41.67 -21.97 -5.88
N ARG A 260 42.76 -21.21 -6.09
CA ARG A 260 42.97 -19.92 -5.39
C ARG A 260 41.97 -18.85 -5.82
N GLN A 261 41.66 -18.76 -7.11
CA GLN A 261 40.68 -17.80 -7.63
C GLN A 261 39.29 -18.09 -7.05
N ILE A 262 38.86 -19.35 -7.12
CA ILE A 262 37.58 -19.82 -6.57
C ILE A 262 37.53 -19.60 -5.05
N GLY A 263 38.61 -19.92 -4.33
CA GLY A 263 38.71 -19.69 -2.89
C GLY A 263 38.71 -18.20 -2.48
N LEU A 264 39.16 -17.28 -3.34
CA LEU A 264 38.93 -15.85 -3.11
C LEU A 264 37.46 -15.48 -3.32
N MET A 265 36.82 -15.97 -4.37
CA MET A 265 35.41 -15.70 -4.64
C MET A 265 34.52 -16.14 -3.47
N TYR A 266 34.70 -17.35 -2.93
CA TYR A 266 33.97 -17.79 -1.73
C TYR A 266 34.16 -16.83 -0.55
N ARG A 267 35.41 -16.43 -0.27
CA ARG A 267 35.70 -15.49 0.82
C ARG A 267 35.07 -14.11 0.61
N LEU A 268 34.93 -13.66 -0.63
CA LEU A 268 34.24 -12.41 -0.92
C LEU A 268 32.74 -12.54 -0.64
N ILE A 269 32.12 -13.62 -1.11
CA ILE A 269 30.70 -13.92 -0.85
C ILE A 269 30.43 -14.05 0.65
N GLU A 270 31.20 -14.88 1.36
CA GLU A 270 31.07 -15.09 2.81
C GLU A 270 31.21 -13.81 3.64
N LYS A 271 31.96 -12.83 3.14
CA LYS A 271 32.16 -11.53 3.82
C LYS A 271 31.13 -10.47 3.42
N GLY A 272 30.17 -10.78 2.53
CA GLY A 272 29.24 -9.79 2.00
C GLY A 272 29.85 -8.84 0.98
N ASN A 273 31.04 -9.14 0.44
CA ASN A 273 31.74 -8.29 -0.54
C ASN A 273 31.28 -8.59 -1.97
N TYR A 274 29.99 -8.45 -2.20
CA TYR A 274 29.35 -8.61 -3.50
C TYR A 274 28.15 -7.68 -3.58
N SER A 275 27.69 -7.42 -4.80
CA SER A 275 26.46 -6.69 -5.02
C SER A 275 25.41 -7.56 -5.70
N VAL A 276 24.14 -7.34 -5.35
CA VAL A 276 22.99 -7.96 -6.03
C VAL A 276 22.39 -6.97 -7.01
N VAL A 277 22.00 -7.44 -8.18
CA VAL A 277 21.24 -6.69 -9.20
C VAL A 277 19.94 -7.40 -9.54
N ASP A 278 19.11 -6.75 -10.37
CA ASP A 278 17.82 -7.24 -10.87
C ASP A 278 16.74 -7.47 -9.78
N TYR A 279 15.98 -6.42 -9.49
CA TYR A 279 15.03 -6.38 -8.37
C TYR A 279 13.56 -6.56 -8.78
N GLU A 280 13.28 -6.91 -10.04
CA GLU A 280 11.89 -6.98 -10.55
C GLU A 280 11.00 -7.98 -9.80
N LEU A 281 11.62 -8.98 -9.17
CA LEU A 281 10.97 -10.00 -8.36
C LEU A 281 11.58 -10.05 -6.94
N LEU A 282 12.11 -8.92 -6.47
CA LEU A 282 12.49 -8.74 -5.08
C LEU A 282 11.23 -8.75 -4.22
N LEU A 283 11.23 -9.55 -3.17
CA LEU A 283 10.10 -9.71 -2.24
C LEU A 283 10.62 -9.73 -0.82
N ARG A 284 9.78 -9.33 0.14
CA ARG A 284 10.01 -9.66 1.55
C ARG A 284 9.74 -11.14 1.78
N THR A 285 10.45 -11.75 2.72
CA THR A 285 10.11 -13.09 3.21
C THR A 285 8.74 -13.04 3.91
N PRO A 286 7.98 -14.15 3.95
CA PRO A 286 6.68 -14.17 4.61
C PRO A 286 6.72 -13.69 6.07
N GLY A 287 7.77 -14.05 6.81
CA GLY A 287 7.97 -13.61 8.19
C GLY A 287 8.21 -12.11 8.31
N TYR A 288 9.01 -11.53 7.41
CA TYR A 288 9.24 -10.09 7.42
C TYR A 288 7.98 -9.32 6.99
N GLU A 289 7.28 -9.78 5.96
CA GLU A 289 6.03 -9.17 5.49
C GLU A 289 4.96 -9.14 6.60
N GLU A 290 4.82 -10.20 7.39
CA GLU A 290 3.90 -10.22 8.53
C GLU A 290 4.32 -9.22 9.63
N GLN A 291 5.62 -9.11 9.92
CA GLN A 291 6.10 -8.10 10.87
C GLN A 291 5.83 -6.67 10.39
N VAL A 292 6.03 -6.39 9.10
CA VAL A 292 5.73 -5.07 8.51
C VAL A 292 4.24 -4.76 8.63
N LYS A 293 3.35 -5.72 8.29
CA LYS A 293 1.90 -5.56 8.47
C LYS A 293 1.54 -5.30 9.92
N ARG A 294 2.10 -6.05 10.86
CA ARG A 294 1.88 -5.84 12.30
C ARG A 294 2.35 -4.47 12.77
N SER A 295 3.53 -4.03 12.34
CA SER A 295 4.04 -2.69 12.66
C SER A 295 3.15 -1.58 12.10
N ARG A 296 2.69 -1.70 10.85
CA ARG A 296 1.74 -0.74 10.26
C ARG A 296 0.40 -0.70 10.99
N ARG A 297 -0.09 -1.85 11.47
CA ARG A 297 -1.29 -1.93 12.31
C ARG A 297 -1.10 -1.17 13.63
N HIS A 298 0.05 -1.33 14.29
CA HIS A 298 0.33 -0.57 15.52
C HIS A 298 0.37 0.94 15.26
N SER A 299 1.09 1.38 14.22
CA SER A 299 1.10 2.80 13.84
C SER A 299 -0.30 3.33 13.54
N TYR A 300 -1.13 2.54 12.85
CA TYR A 300 -2.53 2.90 12.62
C TYR A 300 -3.30 3.10 13.93
N LEU A 301 -3.15 2.20 14.91
CA LEU A 301 -3.88 2.30 16.18
C LEU A 301 -3.47 3.55 16.97
N ASP A 302 -2.18 3.86 17.00
CA ASP A 302 -1.67 5.09 17.61
C ASP A 302 -2.19 6.34 16.87
N ASP A 303 -2.10 6.36 15.55
CA ASP A 303 -2.58 7.47 14.73
C ASP A 303 -4.10 7.65 14.85
N GLN A 304 -4.85 6.56 15.04
CA GLN A 304 -6.30 6.57 15.18
C GLN A 304 -6.75 7.06 16.56
N ARG A 305 -6.02 6.68 17.63
CA ARG A 305 -6.17 7.27 18.98
C ARG A 305 -5.96 8.77 18.91
N ASP A 306 -4.92 9.20 18.19
CA ASP A 306 -4.51 10.59 18.06
C ASP A 306 -5.09 11.30 16.82
N ARG A 307 -6.16 10.76 16.22
CA ARG A 307 -6.68 11.23 14.91
C ARG A 307 -7.01 12.71 14.83
N PHE A 308 -7.35 13.34 15.95
CA PHE A 308 -7.69 14.77 16.00
C PHE A 308 -6.47 15.68 16.21
N LYS A 309 -5.29 15.12 16.47
CA LYS A 309 -4.02 15.85 16.52
C LYS A 309 -3.51 16.07 15.08
N PRO A 310 -3.24 17.32 14.67
CA PRO A 310 -2.72 17.60 13.33
C PRO A 310 -1.34 16.99 13.08
N THR A 311 -1.12 16.50 11.86
CA THR A 311 0.20 16.09 11.36
C THR A 311 0.58 16.90 10.12
N PRO A 312 1.85 16.88 9.66
CA PRO A 312 2.22 17.50 8.39
C PRO A 312 1.31 17.01 7.25
N LEU A 313 0.71 17.95 6.53
CA LEU A 313 -0.25 17.68 5.46
C LEU A 313 0.49 17.57 4.11
N PRO A 314 0.45 16.40 3.43
CA PRO A 314 0.97 16.25 2.07
C PRO A 314 0.25 17.19 1.09
N GLY A 315 0.97 17.71 0.08
CA GLY A 315 0.42 18.70 -0.86
C GLY A 315 -0.74 18.21 -1.76
N HIS A 316 -1.04 16.91 -1.77
CA HIS A 316 -2.17 16.33 -2.48
C HIS A 316 -3.40 16.11 -1.58
N LEU A 317 -3.30 16.41 -0.29
CA LEU A 317 -4.38 16.30 0.69
C LEU A 317 -4.82 17.69 1.16
N SER A 318 -6.06 17.81 1.58
CA SER A 318 -6.63 19.03 2.14
C SER A 318 -7.33 18.74 3.46
N ASN A 319 -7.33 19.70 4.38
CA ASN A 319 -8.14 19.62 5.58
C ASN A 319 -9.48 20.33 5.32
N THR A 320 -10.58 19.74 5.77
CA THR A 320 -11.93 20.31 5.62
C THR A 320 -12.80 19.96 6.81
N GLU A 321 -13.81 20.78 7.09
CA GLU A 321 -14.78 20.51 8.15
C GLU A 321 -16.18 20.47 7.55
N ILE A 322 -16.89 19.34 7.75
CA ILE A 322 -18.24 19.14 7.26
C ILE A 322 -19.13 18.79 8.46
N PHE A 323 -20.17 19.59 8.70
CA PHE A 323 -21.08 19.45 9.83
C PHE A 323 -20.40 19.34 11.20
N GLY A 324 -19.30 20.09 11.40
CA GLY A 324 -18.54 20.08 12.66
C GLY A 324 -17.64 18.85 12.85
N VAL A 325 -17.46 18.03 11.81
CA VAL A 325 -16.52 16.91 11.81
C VAL A 325 -15.32 17.29 10.95
N PRO A 326 -14.09 17.26 11.49
CA PRO A 326 -12.88 17.49 10.71
C PRO A 326 -12.55 16.26 9.85
N TYR A 327 -12.11 16.49 8.63
CA TYR A 327 -11.72 15.47 7.66
C TYR A 327 -10.42 15.83 6.94
N ILE A 328 -9.58 14.81 6.75
CA ILE A 328 -8.55 14.81 5.71
C ILE A 328 -9.19 14.35 4.40
N TYR A 329 -9.21 15.25 3.42
CA TYR A 329 -9.75 15.04 2.08
C TYR A 329 -8.65 14.76 1.05
N GLY A 330 -8.92 13.85 0.12
CA GLY A 330 -8.07 13.62 -1.04
C GLY A 330 -8.73 12.70 -2.08
N ARG A 331 -8.12 12.66 -3.27
CA ARG A 331 -8.56 11.78 -4.36
C ARG A 331 -8.00 10.37 -4.20
N ALA A 332 -8.85 9.37 -4.43
CA ALA A 332 -8.46 7.97 -4.55
C ALA A 332 -8.10 7.68 -6.02
N GLU A 333 -6.86 7.99 -6.40
CA GLU A 333 -6.36 7.89 -7.79
C GLU A 333 -6.61 6.53 -8.46
N SER A 334 -6.59 5.43 -7.70
CA SER A 334 -6.77 4.08 -8.24
C SER A 334 -8.18 3.80 -8.76
N THR A 335 -9.19 4.47 -8.20
CA THR A 335 -10.61 4.29 -8.53
C THR A 335 -11.25 5.55 -9.12
N GLY A 336 -10.54 6.68 -9.12
CA GLY A 336 -11.06 8.00 -9.49
C GLY A 336 -12.09 8.55 -8.48
N GLY A 337 -12.18 7.95 -7.30
CA GLY A 337 -13.11 8.38 -6.25
C GLY A 337 -12.54 9.44 -5.33
N HIS A 338 -13.33 9.82 -4.33
CA HIS A 338 -12.94 10.82 -3.32
C HIS A 338 -13.03 10.21 -1.92
N LEU A 339 -12.11 10.59 -1.03
CA LEU A 339 -12.00 10.04 0.32
C LEU A 339 -11.96 11.17 1.35
N TRP A 340 -12.76 11.02 2.41
CA TRP A 340 -12.78 11.90 3.57
C TRP A 340 -12.49 11.06 4.82
N VAL A 341 -11.32 11.22 5.41
CA VAL A 341 -10.90 10.49 6.62
C VAL A 341 -11.11 11.34 7.85
N VAL A 342 -11.84 10.84 8.84
CA VAL A 342 -12.24 11.57 10.05
C VAL A 342 -11.01 11.91 10.89
N GLY A 343 -10.80 13.21 11.16
CA GLY A 343 -9.72 13.74 11.98
C GLY A 343 -8.87 14.80 11.27
N ASN A 344 -7.78 15.16 11.93
CA ASN A 344 -6.73 16.08 11.46
C ASN A 344 -5.39 15.37 11.18
N ASN A 345 -5.31 14.05 11.42
CA ASN A 345 -4.10 13.27 11.20
C ASN A 345 -4.05 12.75 9.75
N ALA A 346 -3.20 13.37 8.93
CA ALA A 346 -3.02 13.03 7.52
C ALA A 346 -2.40 11.64 7.30
N ARG A 347 -1.71 11.08 8.30
CA ARG A 347 -1.11 9.73 8.21
C ARG A 347 -2.16 8.62 8.09
N LEU A 348 -3.40 8.89 8.51
CA LEU A 348 -4.50 7.94 8.42
C LEU A 348 -5.04 7.76 6.99
N PHE A 349 -4.76 8.69 6.08
CA PHE A 349 -5.38 8.72 4.75
C PHE A 349 -5.17 7.41 3.98
N ASP A 350 -3.93 6.91 3.95
CA ASP A 350 -3.54 5.75 3.15
C ASP A 350 -4.19 4.43 3.59
N TYR A 351 -4.59 4.34 4.87
CA TYR A 351 -5.22 3.13 5.43
C TYR A 351 -6.65 2.94 4.96
N PHE A 352 -7.33 4.01 4.51
CA PHE A 352 -8.73 3.98 4.13
C PHE A 352 -8.98 4.03 2.61
N LEU A 353 -7.91 4.04 1.81
CA LEU A 353 -8.02 3.97 0.37
C LEU A 353 -8.72 2.66 -0.06
N PRO A 354 -9.69 2.71 -0.99
CA PRO A 354 -10.61 1.60 -1.30
C PRO A 354 -9.90 0.29 -1.65
N GLU A 355 -8.75 0.37 -2.26
CA GLU A 355 -7.91 -0.77 -2.61
C GLU A 355 -7.34 -1.57 -1.42
N ARG A 356 -7.33 -0.99 -0.22
CA ARG A 356 -6.92 -1.67 1.02
C ARG A 356 -7.99 -2.63 1.55
N TRP A 357 -9.26 -2.42 1.20
CA TRP A 357 -10.41 -3.09 1.85
C TRP A 357 -11.55 -3.53 0.91
N ARG A 358 -11.66 -3.01 -0.31
CA ARG A 358 -12.77 -3.32 -1.23
C ARG A 358 -12.66 -4.68 -1.91
N LYS A 359 -11.43 -5.20 -2.05
CA LYS A 359 -11.13 -6.49 -2.68
C LYS A 359 -10.66 -7.56 -1.68
N THR A 360 -10.62 -7.22 -0.40
CA THR A 360 -10.32 -8.20 0.64
C THR A 360 -11.55 -9.08 0.88
N PRO A 361 -11.38 -10.36 1.28
CA PRO A 361 -12.50 -11.19 1.67
C PRO A 361 -13.37 -10.46 2.69
N SER A 362 -14.67 -10.48 2.48
CA SER A 362 -15.62 -9.78 3.32
C SER A 362 -16.75 -10.71 3.76
N LEU A 363 -17.14 -10.59 5.03
CA LEU A 363 -18.29 -11.28 5.59
C LEU A 363 -19.46 -10.30 5.65
N GLN A 364 -20.59 -10.66 5.03
CA GLN A 364 -21.81 -9.89 5.16
C GLN A 364 -22.38 -10.05 6.58
N LEU A 365 -22.58 -8.95 7.29
CA LEU A 365 -23.04 -8.95 8.68
C LEU A 365 -24.58 -8.91 8.82
N SER A 366 -25.25 -8.37 7.80
CA SER A 366 -26.70 -8.21 7.75
C SER A 366 -27.27 -8.79 6.47
N GLY A 367 -28.32 -9.62 6.57
CA GLY A 367 -29.02 -10.17 5.40
C GLY A 367 -29.90 -9.15 4.67
N ALA A 368 -30.23 -8.02 5.30
CA ALA A 368 -31.14 -7.01 4.76
C ALA A 368 -30.44 -5.70 4.35
N LYS A 369 -29.20 -5.45 4.80
CA LYS A 369 -28.41 -4.26 4.47
C LYS A 369 -27.06 -4.69 3.90
N GLU A 370 -26.54 -3.93 2.94
CA GLU A 370 -25.19 -4.08 2.40
C GLU A 370 -24.11 -3.64 3.41
N VAL A 371 -23.95 -4.41 4.49
CA VAL A 371 -22.98 -4.17 5.55
C VAL A 371 -22.00 -5.32 5.61
N PHE A 372 -20.71 -5.01 5.49
CA PHE A 372 -19.65 -5.98 5.34
C PHE A 372 -18.54 -5.76 6.35
N TYR A 373 -18.14 -6.83 7.03
CA TYR A 373 -16.90 -6.91 7.79
C TYR A 373 -15.75 -7.32 6.88
N THR A 374 -14.59 -6.70 7.05
CA THR A 374 -13.38 -7.12 6.36
C THR A 374 -12.13 -6.83 7.18
N ILE A 375 -11.06 -7.56 6.87
CA ILE A 375 -9.71 -7.28 7.36
C ILE A 375 -8.92 -6.69 6.19
N THR A 376 -8.40 -5.48 6.36
CA THR A 376 -7.63 -4.80 5.32
C THR A 376 -6.27 -5.46 5.09
N LYS A 377 -5.58 -5.04 4.03
CA LYS A 377 -4.19 -5.45 3.75
C LYS A 377 -3.20 -5.15 4.87
N ASP A 378 -3.50 -4.14 5.70
CA ASP A 378 -2.70 -3.73 6.85
C ASP A 378 -3.20 -4.37 8.16
N ASN A 379 -3.98 -5.45 8.08
CA ASN A 379 -4.55 -6.20 9.20
C ASN A 379 -5.44 -5.35 10.13
N ILE A 380 -6.15 -4.37 9.54
CA ILE A 380 -7.12 -3.52 10.26
C ILE A 380 -8.52 -4.10 10.07
N GLN A 381 -9.23 -4.29 11.17
CA GLN A 381 -10.62 -4.77 11.16
C GLN A 381 -11.58 -3.60 10.92
N LEU A 382 -12.29 -3.62 9.81
CA LEU A 382 -13.22 -2.57 9.40
C LEU A 382 -14.60 -3.13 9.11
N VAL A 383 -15.61 -2.27 9.23
CA VAL A 383 -16.96 -2.49 8.72
C VAL A 383 -17.24 -1.41 7.70
N TRP A 384 -17.62 -1.79 6.49
CA TRP A 384 -18.04 -0.85 5.47
C TRP A 384 -19.49 -1.10 5.05
N LYS A 385 -20.18 -0.02 4.69
CA LYS A 385 -21.60 -0.03 4.33
C LYS A 385 -21.87 0.94 3.20
N THR A 386 -22.61 0.49 2.18
CA THR A 386 -23.17 1.38 1.15
C THR A 386 -24.22 2.29 1.78
N SER A 387 -24.05 3.61 1.62
CA SER A 387 -25.01 4.60 2.09
C SER A 387 -26.27 4.54 1.23
N LEU A 388 -27.43 4.62 1.89
CA LEU A 388 -28.74 4.64 1.23
C LEU A 388 -29.21 6.07 0.92
N VAL A 389 -28.28 7.04 0.91
CA VAL A 389 -28.61 8.42 0.52
C VAL A 389 -29.15 8.43 -0.91
N GLY A 390 -30.29 9.08 -1.11
CA GLY A 390 -30.97 9.09 -2.40
C GLY A 390 -31.99 7.97 -2.61
N GLU A 391 -32.13 7.05 -1.65
CA GLU A 391 -33.13 5.98 -1.71
C GLU A 391 -34.40 6.33 -0.93
N LYS A 392 -35.55 5.92 -1.47
CA LYS A 392 -36.81 5.84 -0.73
C LYS A 392 -36.90 4.44 -0.12
N PRO A 393 -36.96 4.29 1.20
CA PRO A 393 -37.17 2.98 1.79
C PRO A 393 -38.55 2.46 1.43
N LEU A 394 -38.60 1.23 0.90
CA LEU A 394 -39.83 0.49 0.72
C LEU A 394 -40.35 0.09 2.11
N GLY A 395 -41.56 0.53 2.48
CA GLY A 395 -42.16 0.25 3.79
C GLY A 395 -43.60 -0.25 3.64
N GLU A 396 -43.88 -1.41 4.25
CA GLU A 396 -45.21 -2.02 4.38
C GLU A 396 -45.99 -1.50 5.62
N ASP A 397 -45.41 -0.58 6.40
CA ASP A 397 -45.90 -0.18 7.73
C ASP A 397 -46.16 1.35 7.82
N ILE A 398 -47.35 1.77 8.27
CA ILE A 398 -47.90 3.13 8.07
C ILE A 398 -47.19 4.20 8.93
N GLU A 399 -46.83 3.88 10.17
CA GLU A 399 -46.17 4.83 11.09
C GLU A 399 -44.69 5.05 10.75
N TYR A 400 -44.05 3.98 10.25
CA TYR A 400 -42.69 3.96 9.70
C TYR A 400 -42.56 4.91 8.50
N ASP A 401 -43.65 5.10 7.76
CA ASP A 401 -43.68 5.85 6.52
C ASP A 401 -43.66 7.38 6.77
N VAL A 402 -44.30 7.90 7.83
CA VAL A 402 -44.49 9.35 8.01
C VAL A 402 -43.19 10.11 8.28
N LYS A 403 -42.38 9.67 9.27
CA LYS A 403 -41.12 10.36 9.61
C LYS A 403 -40.09 10.23 8.51
N VAL A 404 -40.00 9.07 7.88
CA VAL A 404 -39.06 8.84 6.78
C VAL A 404 -39.48 9.60 5.51
N LYS A 405 -40.79 9.68 5.23
CA LYS A 405 -41.34 10.59 4.21
C LYS A 405 -41.07 12.05 4.52
N ARG A 406 -40.98 12.45 5.80
CA ARG A 406 -40.70 13.84 6.19
C ARG A 406 -39.20 14.20 6.12
N PHE A 407 -38.32 13.37 6.67
CA PHE A 407 -36.90 13.71 6.86
C PHE A 407 -35.94 13.00 5.90
N GLY A 408 -36.34 11.88 5.30
CA GLY A 408 -35.49 11.06 4.43
C GLY A 408 -34.41 10.29 5.18
N ILE A 409 -33.60 9.55 4.43
CA ILE A 409 -32.42 8.86 4.98
C ILE A 409 -31.26 9.85 5.07
N ASN A 410 -30.52 9.82 6.18
CA ASN A 410 -29.35 10.67 6.38
C ASN A 410 -28.25 10.39 5.35
N SER A 411 -27.56 11.46 4.94
CA SER A 411 -26.34 11.36 4.16
C SER A 411 -25.19 10.76 5.00
N PRO A 412 -24.14 10.19 4.38
CA PRO A 412 -23.00 9.66 5.13
C PRO A 412 -22.31 10.73 6.01
N PHE A 413 -22.34 11.99 5.58
CA PHE A 413 -21.80 13.11 6.35
C PHE A 413 -22.67 13.45 7.56
N GLU A 414 -24.00 13.39 7.42
CA GLU A 414 -24.92 13.55 8.55
C GLU A 414 -24.78 12.40 9.56
N GLU A 415 -24.71 11.15 9.08
CA GLU A 415 -24.48 9.99 9.94
C GLU A 415 -23.21 10.16 10.79
N PHE A 416 -22.13 10.63 10.17
CA PHE A 416 -20.85 10.84 10.86
C PHE A 416 -20.92 12.01 11.84
N ALA A 417 -21.61 13.10 11.49
CA ALA A 417 -21.84 14.23 12.38
C ALA A 417 -22.65 13.84 13.62
N ILE A 418 -23.71 13.05 13.44
CA ILE A 418 -24.52 12.51 14.55
C ILE A 418 -23.64 11.64 15.45
N ALA A 419 -22.95 10.64 14.88
CA ALA A 419 -22.08 9.76 15.65
C ALA A 419 -20.99 10.53 16.42
N HIS A 420 -20.39 11.55 15.79
CA HIS A 420 -19.39 12.40 16.41
C HIS A 420 -19.97 13.23 17.57
N SER A 421 -21.13 13.86 17.36
CA SER A 421 -21.82 14.64 18.38
C SER A 421 -22.23 13.78 19.58
N LEU A 422 -22.84 12.62 19.34
CA LEU A 422 -23.28 11.70 20.39
C LEU A 422 -22.09 11.16 21.21
N SER A 423 -21.00 10.80 20.53
CA SER A 423 -19.77 10.36 21.20
C SER A 423 -19.19 11.44 22.12
N ARG A 424 -19.23 12.72 21.71
CA ARG A 424 -18.79 13.86 22.55
C ARG A 424 -19.68 14.09 23.77
N GLN A 425 -20.95 13.68 23.71
CA GLN A 425 -21.88 13.71 24.82
C GLN A 425 -21.82 12.44 25.69
N GLY A 426 -20.89 11.52 25.39
CA GLY A 426 -20.70 10.27 26.15
C GLY A 426 -21.67 9.14 25.78
N ILE A 427 -22.43 9.27 24.68
CA ILE A 427 -23.30 8.21 24.17
C ILE A 427 -22.47 7.29 23.25
N PRO A 428 -22.30 6.00 23.59
CA PRO A 428 -21.43 5.10 22.83
C PRO A 428 -21.91 4.86 21.39
N CYS A 429 -21.00 5.04 20.43
CA CYS A 429 -21.25 4.87 19.01
C CYS A 429 -20.10 4.05 18.38
N VAL A 430 -20.40 3.33 17.30
CA VAL A 430 -19.34 2.72 16.48
C VAL A 430 -18.40 3.79 15.91
N TYR A 431 -17.13 3.44 15.74
CA TYR A 431 -16.13 4.40 15.29
C TYR A 431 -16.34 4.76 13.82
N VAL A 432 -16.66 6.02 13.56
CA VAL A 432 -16.64 6.59 12.22
C VAL A 432 -15.20 6.86 11.79
N ARG A 433 -14.80 6.32 10.64
CA ARG A 433 -13.40 6.36 10.19
C ARG A 433 -13.24 7.15 8.91
N ALA A 434 -13.99 6.82 7.87
CA ALA A 434 -13.88 7.49 6.59
C ALA A 434 -15.16 7.38 5.76
N ILE A 435 -15.34 8.31 4.82
CA ILE A 435 -16.38 8.27 3.79
C ILE A 435 -15.66 8.20 2.45
N TYR A 436 -16.08 7.28 1.59
CA TYR A 436 -15.54 7.12 0.26
C TYR A 436 -16.66 7.28 -0.78
N THR A 437 -16.43 8.11 -1.79
CA THR A 437 -17.33 8.31 -2.92
C THR A 437 -16.77 7.63 -4.15
N THR A 438 -17.58 6.84 -4.86
CA THR A 438 -17.13 6.09 -6.03
C THR A 438 -16.77 7.00 -7.19
N GLY A 439 -15.63 6.78 -7.86
CA GLY A 439 -15.28 7.52 -9.08
C GLY A 439 -16.13 7.18 -10.31
N THR A 440 -16.83 6.04 -10.29
CA THR A 440 -17.78 5.65 -11.32
C THR A 440 -19.16 6.21 -11.02
N THR A 441 -19.89 6.53 -12.09
CA THR A 441 -21.32 6.84 -12.02
C THR A 441 -22.10 5.64 -11.49
N LYS A 442 -23.06 5.87 -10.59
CA LYS A 442 -23.98 4.85 -10.10
C LYS A 442 -24.94 4.41 -11.21
N ILE A 443 -25.38 3.15 -11.17
CA ILE A 443 -26.23 2.56 -12.20
C ILE A 443 -27.70 2.88 -11.92
N GLU A 444 -28.11 2.77 -10.66
CA GLU A 444 -29.46 3.00 -10.21
C GLU A 444 -29.69 4.49 -9.96
N PRO A 445 -30.76 5.13 -10.48
CA PRO A 445 -31.03 6.54 -10.23
C PRO A 445 -31.48 6.80 -8.79
N SER A 446 -31.17 8.00 -8.25
CA SER A 446 -31.76 8.48 -7.00
C SER A 446 -33.29 8.60 -7.12
N SER A 447 -33.99 8.21 -6.07
CA SER A 447 -35.45 8.37 -5.95
C SER A 447 -35.85 9.46 -4.92
N ASP A 448 -34.92 9.90 -4.07
CA ASP A 448 -35.11 10.97 -3.09
C ASP A 448 -34.00 12.04 -3.19
N PHE A 449 -34.35 13.24 -3.64
CA PHE A 449 -33.37 14.31 -3.90
C PHE A 449 -33.12 15.25 -2.72
N ARG A 450 -33.90 15.12 -1.64
CA ARG A 450 -33.92 16.10 -0.53
C ARG A 450 -32.57 16.35 0.12
N LYS A 451 -31.76 15.30 0.29
CA LYS A 451 -30.42 15.44 0.88
C LYS A 451 -29.44 16.12 -0.08
N TYR A 452 -29.52 15.83 -1.39
CA TYR A 452 -28.72 16.52 -2.39
C TYR A 452 -29.06 18.02 -2.45
N GLU A 453 -30.35 18.37 -2.37
CA GLU A 453 -30.82 19.76 -2.36
C GLU A 453 -30.40 20.52 -1.09
N THR A 454 -30.68 19.96 0.09
CA THR A 454 -30.37 20.61 1.37
C THR A 454 -28.87 20.78 1.60
N HIS A 455 -28.05 19.93 0.98
CA HIS A 455 -26.58 19.95 1.11
C HIS A 455 -25.86 20.55 -0.11
N GLN A 456 -26.58 21.10 -1.09
CA GLN A 456 -25.99 21.59 -2.35
C GLN A 456 -24.90 22.66 -2.13
N ARG A 457 -24.99 23.42 -1.03
CA ARG A 457 -24.02 24.47 -0.68
C ARG A 457 -22.86 23.99 0.20
N VAL A 458 -22.85 22.72 0.59
CA VAL A 458 -21.74 22.12 1.33
C VAL A 458 -20.75 21.60 0.30
N LEU A 459 -19.60 22.27 0.20
CA LEU A 459 -18.62 22.03 -0.85
C LEU A 459 -17.39 21.28 -0.33
N ASP A 460 -16.80 20.46 -1.19
CA ASP A 460 -15.49 19.88 -0.99
C ASP A 460 -14.38 20.93 -1.25
N PRO A 461 -13.11 20.62 -0.93
CA PRO A 461 -11.98 21.53 -1.18
C PRO A 461 -11.74 21.88 -2.67
N GLU A 462 -12.38 21.17 -3.60
CA GLU A 462 -12.31 21.44 -5.03
C GLU A 462 -13.46 22.32 -5.52
N GLY A 463 -14.40 22.67 -4.64
CA GLY A 463 -15.56 23.51 -4.93
C GLY A 463 -16.78 22.75 -5.46
N ASN A 464 -16.78 21.41 -5.43
CA ASN A 464 -17.95 20.62 -5.83
C ASN A 464 -18.84 20.31 -4.63
N PRO A 465 -20.17 20.13 -4.80
CA PRO A 465 -21.03 19.64 -3.73
C PRO A 465 -20.53 18.29 -3.19
N VAL A 466 -20.51 18.17 -1.86
CA VAL A 466 -20.07 16.92 -1.19
C VAL A 466 -21.00 15.73 -1.48
N LEU A 467 -22.27 16.01 -1.80
CA LEU A 467 -23.26 15.04 -2.26
C LEU A 467 -23.55 15.23 -3.74
N GLN A 468 -23.27 14.20 -4.54
CA GLN A 468 -23.48 14.14 -5.97
C GLN A 468 -24.44 12.99 -6.30
N GLU A 469 -25.53 13.30 -6.99
CA GLU A 469 -26.62 12.35 -7.24
C GLU A 469 -26.20 11.15 -8.06
N ASN A 470 -25.17 11.30 -8.89
CA ASN A 470 -24.67 10.31 -9.82
C ASN A 470 -23.60 9.38 -9.21
N HIS A 471 -23.29 9.47 -7.92
CA HIS A 471 -22.26 8.66 -7.28
C HIS A 471 -22.78 7.90 -6.05
N ASN A 472 -22.18 6.74 -5.78
CA ASN A 472 -22.45 5.97 -4.57
C ASN A 472 -21.46 6.35 -3.46
N TYR A 473 -21.95 6.30 -2.23
CA TYR A 473 -21.18 6.62 -1.04
C TYR A 473 -21.02 5.38 -0.18
N ILE A 474 -19.82 5.15 0.33
CA ILE A 474 -19.50 4.05 1.24
C ILE A 474 -19.00 4.65 2.55
N THR A 475 -19.64 4.27 3.65
CA THR A 475 -19.16 4.60 4.99
C THR A 475 -18.23 3.51 5.48
N ILE A 476 -17.10 3.91 6.04
CA ILE A 476 -16.08 3.04 6.63
C ILE A 476 -16.06 3.30 8.13
N ARG A 477 -16.24 2.23 8.90
CA ARG A 477 -16.31 2.23 10.36
C ARG A 477 -15.29 1.25 10.93
N GLY A 478 -14.85 1.48 12.16
CA GLY A 478 -14.04 0.50 12.89
C GLY A 478 -14.91 -0.70 13.28
N TYR A 479 -14.37 -1.92 13.19
CA TYR A 479 -14.99 -3.06 13.86
C TYR A 479 -14.96 -2.81 15.37
N TYR A 480 -16.11 -2.86 16.05
CA TYR A 480 -16.17 -2.51 17.47
C TYR A 480 -15.57 -3.62 18.33
N ASN A 481 -14.28 -3.52 18.59
CA ASN A 481 -13.50 -4.47 19.38
C ASN A 481 -13.00 -3.87 20.71
N GLY A 482 -13.66 -2.81 21.17
CA GLY A 482 -13.33 -2.03 22.36
C GLY A 482 -13.05 -0.56 22.04
N PRO A 483 -12.92 0.32 23.06
CA PRO A 483 -12.44 1.71 22.94
C PRO A 483 -11.15 1.81 22.10
N ASP A 484 -11.00 2.84 21.25
CA ASP A 484 -9.75 3.04 20.46
C ASP A 484 -8.49 2.96 21.34
N LYS A 485 -8.55 3.55 22.53
CA LYS A 485 -7.45 3.49 23.51
C LYS A 485 -7.19 2.05 23.99
N TRP A 486 -8.23 1.28 24.27
CA TRP A 486 -8.12 -0.12 24.69
C TRP A 486 -7.45 -0.97 23.61
N VAL A 487 -7.94 -0.83 22.37
CA VAL A 487 -7.44 -1.60 21.21
C VAL A 487 -5.99 -1.22 20.88
N ALA A 488 -5.59 0.03 21.10
CA ALA A 488 -4.19 0.45 20.93
C ALA A 488 -3.26 -0.12 22.01
N GLU A 489 -3.76 -0.44 23.21
CA GLU A 489 -2.98 -0.94 24.35
C GLU A 489 -2.99 -2.47 24.45
N HIS A 490 -3.91 -3.18 23.76
CA HIS A 490 -4.12 -4.62 23.89
C HIS A 490 -4.11 -5.34 22.54
N GLU A 491 -3.21 -6.32 22.37
CA GLU A 491 -3.19 -7.19 21.18
C GLU A 491 -4.18 -8.38 21.28
N SER A 492 -4.49 -8.85 22.48
CA SER A 492 -5.44 -9.93 22.83
C SER A 492 -6.43 -9.46 23.90
N GLY A 493 -7.54 -10.17 24.15
CA GLY A 493 -8.57 -9.67 25.07
C GLY A 493 -9.45 -8.58 24.45
N LEU A 494 -9.59 -8.57 23.12
CA LEU A 494 -10.42 -7.61 22.41
C LEU A 494 -11.90 -7.99 22.53
N PHE A 495 -12.76 -6.99 22.53
CA PHE A 495 -14.19 -7.23 22.65
C PHE A 495 -14.77 -7.81 21.35
N ILE A 496 -15.81 -8.64 21.51
CA ILE A 496 -16.57 -9.20 20.39
C ILE A 496 -17.93 -8.49 20.33
N PRO A 497 -18.20 -7.72 19.26
CA PRO A 497 -19.50 -7.06 19.12
C PRO A 497 -20.58 -8.07 18.73
N VAL A 498 -21.74 -7.93 19.35
CA VAL A 498 -22.93 -8.74 19.10
C VAL A 498 -24.11 -7.82 18.81
N ASP A 499 -24.75 -8.07 17.67
CA ASP A 499 -26.03 -7.47 17.29
C ASP A 499 -27.07 -7.74 18.39
N LEU A 500 -27.65 -6.68 18.95
CA LEU A 500 -28.60 -6.80 20.06
C LEU A 500 -29.84 -7.62 19.66
N SER A 501 -30.26 -7.60 18.39
CA SER A 501 -31.35 -8.45 17.90
C SER A 501 -31.01 -9.94 17.91
N LYS A 502 -29.73 -10.29 17.87
CA LYS A 502 -29.24 -11.68 17.90
C LYS A 502 -28.88 -12.16 19.30
N ALA A 503 -28.79 -11.25 20.29
CA ALA A 503 -28.40 -11.59 21.66
C ALA A 503 -29.31 -12.64 22.33
N PRO A 504 -30.66 -12.64 22.13
CA PRO A 504 -31.54 -13.69 22.67
C PRO A 504 -31.25 -15.07 22.10
N SER A 505 -31.13 -15.18 20.78
CA SER A 505 -30.82 -16.47 20.13
C SER A 505 -29.47 -17.06 20.54
N LYS A 506 -28.56 -16.23 21.06
CA LYS A 506 -27.23 -16.62 21.55
C LYS A 506 -27.19 -16.84 23.07
N GLY A 507 -28.30 -16.68 23.79
CA GLY A 507 -28.36 -16.81 25.24
C GLY A 507 -27.57 -15.74 26.00
N ILE A 508 -27.28 -14.60 25.37
CA ILE A 508 -26.48 -13.51 25.98
C ILE A 508 -27.36 -12.58 26.82
N LEU A 509 -28.54 -12.24 26.30
CA LEU A 509 -29.57 -11.40 26.95
C LEU A 509 -30.95 -11.93 26.55
N ASP A 510 -31.93 -11.85 27.44
CA ASP A 510 -33.32 -12.14 27.06
C ASP A 510 -33.95 -10.99 26.26
N GLU A 511 -35.09 -11.27 25.61
CA GLU A 511 -35.79 -10.30 24.76
C GLU A 511 -36.24 -9.05 25.53
N SER A 512 -36.74 -9.23 26.76
CA SER A 512 -37.19 -8.12 27.62
C SER A 512 -36.05 -7.16 27.92
N ARG A 513 -34.87 -7.70 28.25
CA ARG A 513 -33.66 -6.91 28.51
C ARG A 513 -33.19 -6.18 27.28
N CYS A 514 -33.23 -6.80 26.10
CA CYS A 514 -32.92 -6.13 24.84
C CYS A 514 -33.85 -4.94 24.56
N LEU A 515 -35.15 -5.08 24.84
CA LEU A 515 -36.12 -3.98 24.67
C LEU A 515 -35.87 -2.84 25.68
N MET A 516 -35.62 -3.15 26.95
CA MET A 516 -35.28 -2.12 27.94
C MET A 516 -34.01 -1.33 27.57
N LEU A 517 -32.99 -2.03 27.05
CA LEU A 517 -31.76 -1.40 26.57
C LEU A 517 -32.02 -0.49 25.35
N LEU A 518 -32.86 -0.92 24.42
CA LEU A 518 -33.29 -0.09 23.28
C LEU A 518 -34.00 1.18 23.75
N ASP A 519 -34.96 1.05 24.67
CA ASP A 519 -35.72 2.19 25.18
C ASP A 519 -34.84 3.17 25.96
N SER A 520 -33.87 2.66 26.73
CA SER A 520 -32.84 3.48 27.38
C SER A 520 -32.03 4.29 26.38
N VAL A 521 -31.62 3.69 25.26
CA VAL A 521 -30.90 4.41 24.18
C VAL A 521 -31.80 5.47 23.54
N LYS A 522 -33.07 5.17 23.29
CA LYS A 522 -34.03 6.15 22.74
C LYS A 522 -34.21 7.36 23.66
N SER A 523 -34.34 7.13 24.97
CA SER A 523 -34.40 8.22 25.96
C SER A 523 -33.13 9.07 25.94
N LYS A 524 -31.94 8.44 25.96
CA LYS A 524 -30.66 9.15 25.89
C LYS A 524 -30.52 10.00 24.62
N LEU A 525 -31.03 9.52 23.49
CA LEU A 525 -31.04 10.29 22.24
C LEU A 525 -31.97 11.51 22.34
N GLN A 526 -33.16 11.33 22.91
CA GLN A 526 -34.10 12.43 23.10
C GLN A 526 -33.50 13.53 23.99
N ASP A 527 -32.88 13.15 25.11
CA ASP A 527 -32.19 14.07 26.02
C ASP A 527 -31.01 14.79 25.34
N ALA A 528 -30.33 14.11 24.40
CA ALA A 528 -29.26 14.67 23.57
C ALA A 528 -29.76 15.55 22.40
N GLY A 529 -31.08 15.72 22.25
CA GLY A 529 -31.70 16.51 21.18
C GLY A 529 -31.83 15.79 19.85
N TYR A 530 -31.91 14.46 19.85
CA TYR A 530 -32.06 13.62 18.66
C TYR A 530 -33.31 12.73 18.73
N ASP A 531 -34.04 12.64 17.63
CA ASP A 531 -35.14 11.72 17.42
C ASP A 531 -34.60 10.39 16.91
N GLY A 532 -34.52 9.41 17.81
CA GLY A 532 -34.15 8.02 17.52
C GLY A 532 -35.35 7.06 17.58
N SER A 533 -36.59 7.54 17.44
CA SER A 533 -37.78 6.72 17.72
C SER A 533 -37.87 5.45 16.86
N LEU A 534 -37.30 5.50 15.64
CA LEU A 534 -37.29 4.39 14.68
C LEU A 534 -36.14 3.39 14.87
N LEU A 535 -35.28 3.57 15.87
CA LEU A 535 -34.25 2.59 16.17
C LEU A 535 -34.85 1.24 16.53
N ARG A 536 -34.20 0.20 16.02
CA ARG A 536 -34.52 -1.21 16.26
C ARG A 536 -33.35 -1.91 16.95
N PRO A 537 -33.54 -3.09 17.55
CA PRO A 537 -32.44 -3.81 18.18
C PRO A 537 -31.26 -4.10 17.24
N ASN A 538 -31.50 -4.30 15.94
CA ASN A 538 -30.44 -4.52 14.95
C ASN A 538 -29.65 -3.26 14.54
N ASP A 539 -30.00 -2.10 15.09
CA ASP A 539 -29.24 -0.85 14.96
C ASP A 539 -28.28 -0.64 16.16
N LEU A 540 -28.25 -1.59 17.10
CA LEU A 540 -27.50 -1.54 18.35
C LEU A 540 -26.58 -2.76 18.50
N LEU A 541 -25.45 -2.56 19.16
CA LEU A 541 -24.50 -3.62 19.54
C LEU A 541 -24.33 -3.66 21.06
N VAL A 542 -24.06 -4.85 21.58
CA VAL A 542 -23.40 -5.06 22.88
C VAL A 542 -22.04 -5.69 22.62
N ALA A 543 -21.11 -5.59 23.56
CA ALA A 543 -19.76 -6.14 23.39
C ALA A 543 -19.46 -7.18 24.47
N LEU A 544 -18.75 -8.25 24.12
CA LEU A 544 -18.34 -9.33 25.03
C LEU A 544 -16.83 -9.33 25.23
N GLU A 545 -16.37 -9.56 26.45
CA GLU A 545 -14.96 -9.85 26.77
C GLU A 545 -14.58 -11.29 26.40
N ASP A 546 -13.27 -11.57 26.35
CA ASP A 546 -12.73 -12.93 26.30
C ASP A 546 -13.18 -13.69 27.57
N GLY A 547 -14.15 -14.59 27.40
CA GLY A 547 -14.84 -15.29 28.50
C GLY A 547 -16.37 -15.08 28.52
N GLY A 548 -16.92 -14.28 27.60
CA GLY A 548 -18.37 -14.17 27.39
C GLY A 548 -19.09 -13.20 28.34
N LYS A 549 -18.36 -12.42 29.13
CA LYS A 549 -18.94 -11.37 29.98
C LYS A 549 -19.27 -10.14 29.15
N LEU A 550 -20.41 -9.52 29.42
CA LEU A 550 -20.81 -8.27 28.78
C LEU A 550 -19.92 -7.11 29.25
N MET A 551 -19.47 -6.30 28.29
CA MET A 551 -18.92 -4.97 28.56
C MET A 551 -19.99 -4.15 29.28
N LYS A 552 -19.59 -3.56 30.41
CA LYS A 552 -20.48 -2.74 31.23
C LYS A 552 -20.07 -1.27 31.19
N ASP A 553 -21.06 -0.41 31.40
CA ASP A 553 -20.86 1.02 31.58
C ASP A 553 -20.52 1.38 33.04
N LYS A 554 -20.43 2.67 33.34
CA LYS A 554 -20.07 3.17 34.68
C LYS A 554 -21.12 2.86 35.75
N ALA A 555 -22.35 2.50 35.37
CA ALA A 555 -23.44 2.13 36.25
C ALA A 555 -23.55 0.60 36.43
N ASP A 556 -22.53 -0.17 35.99
CA ASP A 556 -22.51 -1.63 36.01
C ASP A 556 -23.60 -2.28 35.13
N GLU A 557 -24.11 -1.53 34.16
CA GLU A 557 -25.13 -1.95 33.19
C GLU A 557 -24.49 -2.30 31.83
N PRO A 558 -25.04 -3.24 31.02
CA PRO A 558 -24.49 -3.56 29.71
C PRO A 558 -24.35 -2.31 28.84
N GLN A 559 -23.14 -2.05 28.37
CA GLN A 559 -22.89 -0.91 27.48
C GLN A 559 -23.44 -1.20 26.10
N VAL A 560 -24.34 -0.33 25.63
CA VAL A 560 -24.97 -0.42 24.32
C VAL A 560 -24.35 0.60 23.38
N ILE A 561 -23.98 0.14 22.18
CA ILE A 561 -23.30 0.92 21.17
C ILE A 561 -24.20 1.10 19.95
N ILE A 562 -24.46 2.35 19.57
CA ILE A 562 -25.24 2.67 18.36
C ILE A 562 -24.37 2.36 17.14
N CYS A 563 -24.87 1.51 16.24
CA CYS A 563 -24.14 1.11 15.04
C CYS A 563 -24.80 1.53 13.73
N ASN A 564 -26.00 2.12 13.78
CA ASN A 564 -26.68 2.67 12.61
C ASN A 564 -27.29 4.07 12.88
N PHE A 565 -27.09 4.99 11.93
CA PHE A 565 -27.48 6.41 12.07
C PHE A 565 -28.38 6.89 10.93
N ASP A 566 -28.81 6.01 10.02
CA ASP A 566 -29.63 6.33 8.84
C ASP A 566 -30.88 7.17 9.15
N ARG A 567 -31.45 6.96 10.35
CA ARG A 567 -32.77 7.44 10.77
C ARG A 567 -32.77 8.01 12.18
N ILE A 568 -31.68 8.68 12.53
CA ILE A 568 -31.58 9.49 13.74
C ILE A 568 -31.54 10.94 13.27
N TRP A 569 -32.49 11.77 13.68
CA TRP A 569 -32.57 13.16 13.22
C TRP A 569 -32.42 14.12 14.38
N LYS A 570 -31.85 15.30 14.14
CA LYS A 570 -31.81 16.35 15.16
C LYS A 570 -33.23 16.88 15.38
N ILE A 571 -33.66 16.98 16.64
CA ILE A 571 -34.95 17.56 16.99
C ILE A 571 -34.84 19.08 16.74
N PRO A 572 -35.73 19.68 15.92
CA PRO A 572 -35.77 21.13 15.76
C PRO A 572 -36.03 21.77 17.13
N GLN A 573 -35.17 22.72 17.53
CA GLN A 573 -35.39 23.54 18.73
C GLN A 573 -36.51 24.55 18.50
#